data_AF-A0A812NVK7-F1
#
_entry.id   AF-A0A812NVK7-F1
#
_cell.length_a   1.000
_cell.length_b   1.000
_cell.length_c   1.000
_cell.angle_alpha   90.00
_cell.angle_beta   90.00
_cell.angle_gamma   90.00
#
_symmetry.space_group_name_H-M   'P 1'
#
loop_
_entity.id
_entity.type
_entity.pdbx_description
1 polymer ?
#
loop_
_entity_poly.entity_id
_entity_poly.type
_entity_poly.pdbx_seq_one_letter_code
_entity_poly.pdbx_strand_id
1 'polypeptide(L)'
;MLQVTNYEPQSTMFKRLARLHYRAAELRRQRKWDTASAVYRTALTLYTSMPPTKEVPSFAAAACTWLNLALTEKNNGHFDTARRVFQDGTRFVQELMQKDLDVWIDGQNRLRSRTVDATSSSEVQVACKWLATLLVAWGLLETKLGFRLRAKVLAERAANLDGSKAKVLSWKVVQGV
;
A
#
# COMPACT_ATOMS: atom_id res chain seq x y z
N MET A 1 -14.41 -25.41 36.35
CA MET A 1 -13.49 -25.76 35.23
C MET A 1 -13.28 -24.49 34.42
N LEU A 2 -12.19 -23.76 34.67
CA LEU A 2 -11.91 -22.47 34.02
C LEU A 2 -11.41 -22.74 32.60
N GLN A 3 -12.06 -22.15 31.59
CA GLN A 3 -11.54 -22.13 30.24
C GLN A 3 -10.25 -21.30 30.23
N VAL A 4 -9.11 -21.98 30.12
CA VAL A 4 -7.83 -21.33 29.82
C VAL A 4 -7.96 -20.80 28.40
N THR A 5 -8.15 -19.50 28.26
CA THR A 5 -8.03 -18.82 26.98
C THR A 5 -6.61 -19.03 26.48
N ASN A 6 -6.44 -19.89 25.46
CA ASN A 6 -5.18 -20.07 24.75
C ASN A 6 -4.77 -18.73 24.12
N TYR A 7 -3.94 -17.97 24.83
CA TYR A 7 -3.31 -16.77 24.30
C TYR A 7 -2.18 -17.23 23.38
N GLU A 8 -2.45 -17.34 22.08
CA GLU A 8 -1.38 -17.55 21.12
C GLU A 8 -0.54 -16.27 21.04
N PRO A 9 0.76 -16.32 21.42
CA PRO A 9 1.60 -15.15 21.40
C PRO A 9 1.78 -14.67 19.95
N GLN A 10 1.72 -13.35 19.75
CA GLN A 10 2.03 -12.74 18.45
C GLN A 10 3.38 -13.22 17.92
N SER A 11 3.43 -13.44 16.61
CA SER A 11 4.61 -13.89 15.89
C SER A 11 5.77 -12.91 16.04
N THR A 12 6.99 -13.45 16.09
CA THR A 12 8.22 -12.67 16.19
C THR A 12 8.34 -11.67 15.03
N MET A 13 7.88 -12.06 13.83
CA MET A 13 7.85 -11.18 12.66
C MET A 13 6.91 -10.00 12.87
N PHE A 14 5.68 -10.23 13.32
CA PHE A 14 4.72 -9.16 13.59
C PHE A 14 5.30 -8.13 14.57
N LYS A 15 5.86 -8.60 15.70
CA LYS A 15 6.50 -7.74 16.70
C LYS A 15 7.68 -6.95 16.12
N ARG A 16 8.45 -7.53 15.21
CA ARG A 16 9.59 -6.86 14.57
C ARG A 16 9.13 -5.77 13.59
N LEU A 17 8.17 -6.08 12.73
CA LEU A 17 7.58 -5.12 11.79
C LEU A 17 6.91 -3.96 12.53
N ALA A 18 6.12 -4.24 13.57
CA ALA A 18 5.47 -3.21 14.39
C ALA A 18 6.49 -2.25 15.02
N ARG A 19 7.60 -2.77 15.56
CA ARG A 19 8.69 -1.95 16.12
C ARG A 19 9.33 -1.06 15.06
N LEU A 20 9.58 -1.57 13.86
CA LEU A 20 10.14 -0.78 12.75
C LEU A 20 9.17 0.33 12.32
N HIS A 21 7.89 0.01 12.15
CA HIS A 21 6.87 0.98 11.78
C HIS A 21 6.72 2.09 12.83
N TYR A 22 6.67 1.73 14.11
CA TYR A 22 6.61 2.69 15.21
C TYR A 22 7.83 3.62 15.19
N ARG A 23 9.03 3.05 15.09
CA ARG A 23 10.28 3.83 15.03
C ARG A 23 10.30 4.77 13.82
N ALA A 24 9.91 4.30 12.64
CA ALA A 24 9.89 5.11 11.43
C ALA A 24 8.87 6.26 11.53
N ALA A 25 7.69 6.00 12.09
CA ALA A 25 6.68 7.03 12.33
C ALA A 25 7.19 8.11 13.29
N GLU A 26 7.91 7.72 14.35
CA GLU A 26 8.50 8.66 15.29
C GLU A 26 9.60 9.51 14.65
N LEU A 27 10.47 8.90 13.85
CA LEU A 27 11.48 9.62 13.06
C LEU A 27 10.84 10.63 12.09
N ARG A 28 9.72 10.28 11.45
CA ARG A 28 8.96 11.21 10.60
C ARG A 28 8.41 12.40 11.38
N ARG A 29 7.89 12.19 12.59
CA ARG A 29 7.41 13.30 13.45
C ARG A 29 8.54 14.26 13.79
N GLN A 30 9.74 13.73 14.00
CA GLN A 30 10.97 14.49 14.21
C GLN A 30 11.59 15.04 12.93
N ARG A 31 10.94 14.86 11.76
CA ARG A 31 11.43 15.26 10.43
C ARG A 31 12.79 14.66 10.05
N LYS A 32 13.18 13.54 10.65
CA LYS A 32 14.38 12.76 10.31
C LYS A 32 14.08 11.85 9.12
N TRP A 33 13.86 12.46 7.96
CA TRP A 33 13.29 11.80 6.79
C TRP A 33 14.17 10.66 6.26
N ASP A 34 15.47 10.89 6.06
CA ASP A 34 16.37 9.86 5.54
C ASP A 34 16.45 8.63 6.46
N THR A 35 16.52 8.87 7.77
CA THR A 35 16.53 7.79 8.76
C THR A 35 15.19 7.04 8.77
N ALA A 36 14.07 7.75 8.69
CA ALA A 36 12.75 7.11 8.60
C ALA A 36 12.63 6.26 7.33
N SER A 37 13.09 6.77 6.18
CA SER A 37 13.11 6.02 4.93
C SER A 37 13.97 4.76 5.02
N ALA A 38 15.15 4.85 5.63
CA ALA A 38 16.01 3.68 5.85
C ALA A 38 15.29 2.61 6.70
N VAL A 39 14.58 3.01 7.75
CA VAL A 39 13.81 2.06 8.58
C VAL A 39 12.66 1.41 7.80
N TYR A 40 11.94 2.14 6.96
CA TYR A 40 10.91 1.55 6.09
C TYR A 40 11.49 0.59 5.05
N ARG A 41 12.64 0.91 4.44
CA ARG A 41 13.35 0.00 3.54
C ARG A 41 13.73 -1.30 4.25
N THR A 42 14.21 -1.22 5.49
CA THR A 42 14.45 -2.40 6.32
C THR A 42 13.17 -3.18 6.59
N ALA A 43 12.03 -2.53 6.80
CA ALA A 43 10.76 -3.26 6.95
C ALA A 43 10.35 -3.97 5.64
N LEU A 44 10.60 -3.37 4.48
CA LEU A 44 10.31 -3.98 3.18
C LEU A 44 11.14 -5.24 2.91
N THR A 45 12.43 -5.25 3.27
CA THR A 45 13.28 -6.45 3.13
C THR A 45 12.85 -7.60 4.03
N LEU A 46 12.11 -7.33 5.11
CA LEU A 46 11.55 -8.39 5.95
C LEU A 46 10.38 -9.12 5.28
N TYR A 47 9.59 -8.45 4.43
CA TYR A 47 8.51 -9.11 3.71
C TYR A 47 9.01 -10.13 2.67
N THR A 48 10.23 -9.96 2.17
CA THR A 48 10.84 -10.88 1.20
C THR A 48 11.65 -11.99 1.84
N SER A 49 12.01 -11.87 3.13
CA SER A 49 12.95 -12.79 3.81
C SER A 49 12.33 -13.62 4.93
N MET A 50 11.06 -13.39 5.29
CA MET A 50 10.37 -14.12 6.36
C MET A 50 8.96 -14.57 5.95
N PRO A 51 8.46 -15.68 6.52
CA PRO A 51 7.13 -16.21 6.19
C PRO A 51 6.03 -15.24 6.62
N PRO A 52 4.92 -15.13 5.86
CA PRO A 52 3.82 -14.22 6.15
C PRO A 52 3.24 -14.41 7.56
N THR A 53 2.82 -13.30 8.17
CA THR A 53 2.18 -13.29 9.49
C THR A 53 0.70 -13.62 9.36
N LYS A 54 0.14 -14.36 10.34
CA LYS A 54 -1.31 -14.58 10.42
C LYS A 54 -2.08 -13.34 10.93
N GLU A 55 -1.38 -12.42 11.59
CA GLU A 55 -1.99 -11.26 12.24
C GLU A 55 -2.43 -10.17 11.25
N VAL A 56 -1.68 -10.01 10.15
CA VAL A 56 -1.97 -9.01 9.12
C VAL A 56 -1.67 -9.61 7.75
N PRO A 57 -2.59 -9.51 6.78
CA PRO A 57 -2.33 -9.95 5.43
C PRO A 57 -1.10 -9.24 4.83
N SER A 58 -0.24 -10.02 4.16
CA SER A 58 1.02 -9.60 3.55
C SER A 58 0.86 -8.35 2.67
N PHE A 59 -0.13 -8.35 1.79
CA PHE A 59 -0.43 -7.26 0.86
C PHE A 59 -0.80 -5.95 1.57
N ALA A 60 -1.57 -6.03 2.67
CA ALA A 60 -2.01 -4.87 3.43
C ALA A 60 -0.83 -4.26 4.21
N ALA A 61 -0.04 -5.12 4.85
CA ALA A 61 1.16 -4.72 5.56
C ALA A 61 2.17 -4.06 4.61
N ALA A 62 2.45 -4.69 3.46
CA ALA A 62 3.35 -4.17 2.44
C ALA A 62 2.85 -2.85 1.83
N ALA A 63 1.57 -2.75 1.46
CA ALA A 63 0.99 -1.52 0.92
C ALA A 63 1.15 -0.34 1.90
N CYS A 64 0.91 -0.58 3.18
CA CYS A 64 1.10 0.42 4.23
C CYS A 64 2.57 0.85 4.35
N THR A 65 3.52 -0.09 4.30
CA THR A 65 4.95 0.23 4.34
C THR A 65 5.39 1.04 3.12
N TRP A 66 4.99 0.63 1.90
CA TRP A 66 5.29 1.34 0.65
C TRP A 66 4.70 2.75 0.62
N LEU A 67 3.43 2.91 1.02
CA LEU A 67 2.77 4.21 1.12
C LEU A 67 3.55 5.13 2.05
N ASN A 68 3.93 4.64 3.23
CA ASN A 68 4.67 5.43 4.19
C ASN A 68 6.06 5.81 3.67
N LEU A 69 6.80 4.89 3.05
CA LEU A 69 8.09 5.21 2.44
C LEU A 69 7.94 6.30 1.37
N ALA A 70 6.98 6.18 0.47
CA ALA A 70 6.78 7.14 -0.61
C ALA A 70 6.42 8.53 -0.07
N LEU A 71 5.55 8.59 0.93
CA LEU A 71 5.20 9.84 1.60
C LEU A 71 6.37 10.45 2.39
N THR A 72 7.25 9.62 2.96
CA THR A 72 8.48 10.10 3.61
C THR A 72 9.41 10.75 2.59
N GLU A 73 9.69 10.08 1.48
CA GLU A 73 10.54 10.61 0.40
C GLU A 73 9.94 11.90 -0.20
N LYS A 74 8.62 11.93 -0.41
CA LYS A 74 7.91 13.15 -0.85
C LYS A 74 8.11 14.31 0.12
N ASN A 75 7.97 14.04 1.43
CA ASN A 75 8.14 15.07 2.46
C ASN A 75 9.58 15.53 2.60
N ASN A 76 10.54 14.69 2.20
CA ASN A 76 11.96 15.04 2.09
C ASN A 76 12.31 15.82 0.81
N GLY A 77 11.34 16.07 -0.08
CA GLY A 77 11.58 16.72 -1.37
C GLY A 77 12.14 15.79 -2.46
N HIS A 78 12.36 14.51 -2.18
CA HIS A 78 12.83 13.52 -3.15
C HIS A 78 11.68 13.00 -4.03
N PHE A 79 11.12 13.87 -4.87
CA PHE A 79 9.91 13.55 -5.64
C PHE A 79 10.09 12.40 -6.64
N ASP A 80 11.24 12.30 -7.31
CA ASP A 80 11.50 11.19 -8.23
C ASP A 80 11.65 9.86 -7.49
N THR A 81 12.30 9.87 -6.32
CA THR A 81 12.38 8.70 -5.44
C THR A 81 10.98 8.30 -4.97
N ALA A 82 10.17 9.26 -4.50
CA ALA A 82 8.79 8.99 -4.08
C ALA A 82 7.94 8.35 -5.19
N ARG A 83 8.08 8.83 -6.44
CA ARG A 83 7.42 8.24 -7.61
C ARG A 83 7.86 6.80 -7.83
N ARG A 84 9.16 6.52 -7.83
CA ARG A 84 9.68 5.14 -7.98
C ARG A 84 9.17 4.22 -6.87
N VAL A 85 9.15 4.70 -5.63
CA VAL A 85 8.62 3.96 -4.49
C VAL A 85 7.12 3.65 -4.65
N PHE A 86 6.32 4.59 -5.17
CA PHE A 86 4.91 4.31 -5.48
C PHE A 86 4.76 3.28 -6.61
N GLN A 87 5.57 3.36 -7.67
CA GLN A 87 5.58 2.40 -8.77
C GLN A 87 5.91 0.99 -8.28
N ASP A 88 7.02 0.86 -7.55
CA ASP A 88 7.49 -0.41 -7.01
C ASP A 88 6.50 -0.99 -6.02
N GLY A 89 5.96 -0.17 -5.12
CA GLY A 89 4.96 -0.61 -4.16
C GLY A 89 3.65 -1.08 -4.81
N THR A 90 3.19 -0.39 -5.85
CA THR A 90 1.98 -0.78 -6.60
C THR A 90 2.18 -2.15 -7.25
N ARG A 91 3.32 -2.34 -7.92
CA ARG A 91 3.69 -3.62 -8.53
C ARG A 91 3.79 -4.74 -7.50
N PHE A 92 4.52 -4.51 -6.40
CA PHE A 92 4.72 -5.50 -5.35
C PHE A 92 3.40 -5.95 -4.71
N VAL A 93 2.49 -5.01 -4.43
CA VAL A 93 1.17 -5.34 -3.87
C VAL A 93 0.34 -6.16 -4.87
N GLN A 94 0.39 -5.84 -6.17
CA GLN A 94 -0.28 -6.62 -7.20
C GLN A 94 0.30 -8.05 -7.32
N GLU A 95 1.61 -8.21 -7.20
CA GLU A 95 2.27 -9.53 -7.19
C GLU A 95 1.80 -10.37 -5.99
N LEU A 96 1.69 -9.75 -4.80
CA LEU A 96 1.14 -10.41 -3.61
C LEU A 96 -0.34 -10.78 -3.78
N MET A 97 -1.16 -9.90 -4.37
CA MET A 97 -2.55 -10.23 -4.67
C MET A 97 -2.67 -11.44 -5.60
N GLN A 98 -1.83 -11.51 -6.63
CA GLN A 98 -1.84 -12.64 -7.56
C GLN A 98 -1.37 -13.93 -6.89
N LYS A 99 -0.32 -13.86 -6.07
CA LYS A 99 0.25 -15.02 -5.40
C LYS A 99 -0.64 -15.55 -4.28
N ASP A 100 -1.14 -14.67 -3.42
CA ASP A 100 -1.77 -15.04 -2.16
C ASP A 100 -3.29 -15.16 -2.29
N LEU A 101 -3.91 -14.45 -3.26
CA LEU A 101 -5.37 -14.41 -3.44
C LEU A 101 -5.85 -14.92 -4.81
N ASP A 102 -4.93 -15.28 -5.72
CA ASP A 102 -5.24 -15.67 -7.11
C ASP A 102 -6.12 -14.64 -7.85
N VAL A 103 -5.84 -13.36 -7.60
CA VAL A 103 -6.48 -12.21 -8.28
C VAL A 103 -5.44 -11.28 -8.89
N TRP A 104 -5.76 -10.69 -10.05
CA TRP A 104 -4.87 -9.74 -10.72
C TRP A 104 -5.66 -8.58 -11.32
N ILE A 105 -4.94 -7.53 -11.73
CA ILE A 105 -5.51 -6.37 -12.42
C ILE A 105 -5.12 -6.46 -13.89
N ASP A 106 -6.11 -6.45 -14.78
CA ASP A 106 -5.87 -6.49 -16.22
C ASP A 106 -5.44 -5.12 -16.80
N GLY A 107 -5.13 -5.08 -18.10
CA GLY A 107 -4.75 -3.84 -18.79
C GLY A 107 -5.85 -2.78 -18.84
N GLN A 108 -7.10 -3.15 -18.54
CA GLN A 108 -8.24 -2.25 -18.43
C GLN A 108 -8.52 -1.84 -16.98
N ASN A 109 -7.60 -2.14 -16.05
CA ASN A 109 -7.68 -1.83 -14.63
C ASN A 109 -8.87 -2.48 -13.92
N ARG A 110 -9.28 -3.67 -14.39
CA ARG A 110 -10.34 -4.46 -13.78
C ARG A 110 -9.73 -5.58 -12.96
N LEU A 111 -10.31 -5.81 -11.79
CA LEU A 111 -10.00 -6.96 -10.96
C LEU A 111 -10.47 -8.23 -11.66
N ARG A 112 -9.58 -9.21 -11.79
CA ARG A 112 -9.83 -10.53 -12.34
C ARG A 112 -9.41 -11.58 -11.33
N SER A 113 -10.03 -12.74 -11.42
CA SER A 113 -9.59 -13.93 -10.71
C SER A 113 -9.74 -15.14 -11.61
N ARG A 114 -8.99 -16.19 -11.29
CA ARG A 114 -9.14 -17.50 -11.90
C ARG A 114 -10.42 -18.20 -11.44
N THR A 115 -10.93 -17.83 -10.25
CA THR A 115 -12.15 -18.39 -9.67
C THR A 115 -13.19 -17.29 -9.46
N VAL A 116 -14.46 -17.58 -9.78
CA VAL A 116 -15.54 -16.57 -9.74
C VAL A 116 -15.79 -16.05 -8.31
N ASP A 117 -15.59 -16.91 -7.30
CA ASP A 117 -15.89 -16.57 -5.90
C ASP A 117 -14.77 -15.76 -5.21
N ALA A 118 -13.53 -15.83 -5.68
CA ALA A 118 -12.41 -15.16 -5.03
C ALA A 118 -12.54 -13.64 -5.04
N THR A 119 -13.15 -13.05 -6.09
CA THR A 119 -13.28 -11.58 -6.19
C THR A 119 -14.17 -10.97 -5.11
N SER A 120 -15.03 -11.76 -4.48
CA SER A 120 -15.96 -11.31 -3.44
C SER A 120 -15.38 -11.44 -2.02
N SER A 121 -14.22 -12.08 -1.87
CA SER A 121 -13.57 -12.30 -0.57
C SER A 121 -13.28 -10.99 0.16
N SER A 122 -13.47 -10.99 1.48
CA SER A 122 -13.13 -9.86 2.34
C SER A 122 -11.66 -9.47 2.23
N GLU A 123 -10.77 -10.44 2.04
CA GLU A 123 -9.33 -10.21 1.86
C GLU A 123 -9.02 -9.46 0.55
N VAL A 124 -9.70 -9.85 -0.53
CA VAL A 124 -9.58 -9.18 -1.83
C VAL A 124 -10.09 -7.74 -1.76
N GLN A 125 -11.19 -7.50 -1.03
CA GLN A 125 -11.68 -6.14 -0.79
C GLN A 125 -10.66 -5.30 0.00
N VAL A 126 -10.04 -5.88 1.03
CA VAL A 126 -8.98 -5.19 1.81
C VAL A 126 -7.77 -4.89 0.92
N ALA A 127 -7.34 -5.83 0.09
CA ALA A 127 -6.23 -5.64 -0.84
C ALA A 127 -6.53 -4.50 -1.84
N CYS A 128 -7.73 -4.50 -2.43
CA CYS A 128 -8.16 -3.46 -3.36
C CYS A 128 -8.21 -2.09 -2.70
N LYS A 129 -8.72 -1.98 -1.46
CA LYS A 129 -8.73 -0.72 -0.69
C LYS A 129 -7.32 -0.18 -0.45
N TRP A 130 -6.37 -1.05 -0.07
CA TRP A 130 -4.98 -0.63 0.16
C TRP A 130 -4.29 -0.21 -1.13
N LEU A 131 -4.46 -0.96 -2.21
CA LEU A 131 -3.90 -0.63 -3.50
C LEU A 131 -4.50 0.68 -4.06
N ALA A 132 -5.82 0.85 -3.97
CA ALA A 132 -6.49 2.10 -4.34
C ALA A 132 -5.97 3.30 -3.53
N THR A 133 -5.70 3.10 -2.23
CA THR A 133 -5.12 4.15 -1.38
C THR A 133 -3.71 4.54 -1.84
N LEU A 134 -2.88 3.56 -2.20
CA LEU A 134 -1.54 3.79 -2.74
C LEU A 134 -1.61 4.56 -4.08
N LEU A 135 -2.52 4.17 -4.98
CA LEU A 135 -2.74 4.81 -6.27
C LEU A 135 -3.23 6.25 -6.14
N VAL A 136 -4.16 6.53 -5.20
CA VAL A 136 -4.61 7.91 -4.93
C VAL A 136 -3.47 8.78 -4.41
N ALA A 137 -2.69 8.27 -3.46
CA ALA A 137 -1.55 9.01 -2.91
C ALA A 137 -0.49 9.31 -3.99
N TRP A 138 -0.26 8.35 -4.89
CA TRP A 138 0.59 8.56 -6.05
C TRP A 138 -0.01 9.58 -7.01
N GLY A 139 -1.30 9.49 -7.34
CA GLY A 139 -1.99 10.46 -8.19
C GLY A 139 -1.85 11.89 -7.66
N LEU A 140 -1.99 12.09 -6.35
CA LEU A 140 -1.77 13.38 -5.70
C LEU A 140 -0.33 13.90 -5.84
N LEU A 141 0.68 13.02 -5.78
CA LEU A 141 2.06 13.40 -6.06
C LEU A 141 2.20 13.88 -7.51
N GLU A 142 1.65 13.14 -8.47
CA GLU A 142 1.73 13.47 -9.89
C GLU A 142 1.04 14.81 -10.20
N THR A 143 -0.11 15.07 -9.58
CA THR A 143 -0.77 16.37 -9.67
C THR A 143 0.10 17.51 -9.16
N LYS A 144 0.73 17.34 -7.99
CA LYS A 144 1.64 18.34 -7.42
C LYS A 144 2.82 18.66 -8.36
N LEU A 145 3.26 17.67 -9.13
CA LEU A 145 4.35 17.77 -10.09
C LEU A 145 3.89 18.19 -11.50
N GLY A 146 2.61 18.48 -11.71
CA GLY A 146 2.06 18.90 -13.00
C GLY A 146 1.72 17.77 -13.98
N PHE A 147 1.90 16.49 -13.61
CA PHE A 147 1.62 15.33 -14.46
C PHE A 147 0.13 14.91 -14.38
N ARG A 148 -0.76 15.82 -14.81
CA ARG A 148 -2.22 15.68 -14.67
C ARG A 148 -2.79 14.41 -15.33
N LEU A 149 -2.35 14.07 -16.54
CA LEU A 149 -2.82 12.88 -17.24
C LEU A 149 -2.52 11.60 -16.45
N ARG A 150 -1.31 11.50 -15.89
CA ARG A 150 -0.92 10.37 -15.05
C ARG A 150 -1.74 10.33 -13.76
N ALA A 151 -1.95 11.48 -13.13
CA ALA A 151 -2.79 11.59 -11.94
C ALA A 151 -4.23 11.11 -12.20
N LYS A 152 -4.82 11.50 -13.34
CA LYS A 152 -6.14 11.05 -13.76
C LYS A 152 -6.21 9.53 -13.95
N VAL A 153 -5.26 8.95 -14.68
CA VAL A 153 -5.19 7.49 -14.85
C VAL A 153 -5.07 6.78 -13.50
N LEU A 154 -4.23 7.27 -12.58
CA LEU A 154 -4.09 6.68 -11.25
C LEU A 154 -5.39 6.78 -10.42
N ALA A 155 -6.11 7.89 -10.51
CA ALA A 155 -7.39 8.07 -9.84
C ALA A 155 -8.48 7.16 -10.42
N GLU A 156 -8.54 6.99 -11.74
CA GLU A 156 -9.47 6.07 -12.41
C GLU A 156 -9.21 4.62 -12.00
N ARG A 157 -7.92 4.22 -11.97
CA ARG A 157 -7.49 2.93 -11.45
C ARG A 157 -7.95 2.70 -10.02
N ALA A 158 -7.75 3.68 -9.15
CA ALA A 158 -8.18 3.59 -7.76
C ALA A 158 -9.71 3.48 -7.61
N ALA A 159 -10.48 4.24 -8.40
CA ALA A 159 -11.94 4.20 -8.37
C ALA A 159 -12.50 2.86 -8.87
N ASN A 160 -11.87 2.24 -9.86
CA ASN A 160 -12.26 0.91 -10.34
C ASN A 160 -12.02 -0.20 -9.31
N LEU A 161 -10.97 -0.06 -8.48
CA LEU A 161 -10.64 -1.02 -7.43
C LEU A 161 -11.48 -0.81 -6.17
N ASP A 162 -11.78 0.43 -5.83
CA ASP A 162 -12.55 0.81 -4.66
C ASP A 162 -13.47 1.97 -5.01
N GLY A 163 -14.76 1.67 -5.21
CA GLY A 163 -15.77 2.66 -5.59
C GLY A 163 -15.89 3.82 -4.61
N SER A 164 -15.46 3.67 -3.35
CA SER A 164 -15.40 4.80 -2.40
C SER A 164 -14.44 5.91 -2.85
N LYS A 165 -13.49 5.59 -3.73
CA LYS A 165 -12.52 6.53 -4.31
C LYS A 165 -13.03 7.25 -5.57
N ALA A 166 -14.24 6.95 -6.05
CA ALA A 166 -14.80 7.62 -7.24
C ALA A 166 -14.85 9.15 -7.09
N LYS A 167 -15.08 9.67 -5.87
CA LYS A 167 -15.07 11.11 -5.57
C LYS A 167 -13.71 11.79 -5.81
N VAL A 168 -12.61 11.03 -5.87
CA VAL A 168 -11.28 11.59 -6.21
C VAL A 168 -11.27 12.10 -7.65
N LEU A 169 -12.04 11.48 -8.55
CA LEU A 169 -12.14 11.92 -9.94
C LEU A 169 -12.75 13.31 -10.05
N SER A 170 -13.66 13.71 -9.17
CA SER A 170 -14.28 15.04 -9.22
C SER A 170 -13.40 16.15 -8.64
N TRP A 171 -12.18 15.85 -8.17
CA TRP A 171 -11.31 16.88 -7.62
C TRP A 171 -10.77 17.76 -8.74
N LYS A 172 -10.94 19.09 -8.60
CA LYS A 172 -10.43 20.10 -9.55
C LYS A 172 -8.96 19.88 -9.89
N VAL A 173 -8.17 19.52 -8.87
CA VAL A 173 -6.74 19.24 -8.99
C VAL A 173 -6.42 18.06 -9.92
N VAL A 174 -7.34 17.11 -10.07
CA VAL A 174 -7.25 15.96 -10.99
C VAL A 174 -7.84 16.33 -12.36
N GLN A 175 -8.91 17.12 -12.39
CA GLN A 175 -9.61 17.54 -13.62
C GLN A 175 -8.86 18.61 -14.41
N GLY A 176 -7.97 19.39 -13.79
CA GLY A 176 -7.18 20.42 -14.46
C GLY A 176 -7.97 21.68 -14.85
N VAL A 177 -9.14 21.90 -14.22
CA VAL A 177 -9.99 23.10 -14.33
C VAL A 177 -9.66 24.07 -13.20
#